data_AF-A0A2E9ZMV9-F1
#
_entry.id   AF-A0A2E9ZMV9-F1
#
_cell.length_a   1.000
_cell.length_b   1.000
_cell.length_c   1.000
_cell.angle_alpha   90.00
_cell.angle_beta   90.00
_cell.angle_gamma   90.00
#
_symmetry.space_group_name_H-M   'P 1'
#
loop_
_entity.id
_entity.type
_entity.pdbx_description
1 polymer ?
#
loop_
_entity_poly.entity_id
_entity_poly.type
_entity_poly.pdbx_seq_one_letter_code
_entity_poly.pdbx_strand_id
1 'polypeptide(L)'
;PKAFKSRYGFKPTGKYIRSLSNNGETVTLSDALGNEIDSVTFKDKAPWPSEADGSGRSLSRVDSANGGDGNDPENWKASREKGGTPGRKNAL
;
A
#
# COMPACT_ATOMS: atom_id res chain seq x y z
N PRO A 1 -0.42 -17.60 -2.41
CA PRO A 1 -0.63 -17.93 -0.98
C PRO A 1 0.57 -18.59 -0.28
N LYS A 2 1.16 -19.66 -0.86
CA LYS A 2 2.31 -20.38 -0.26
C LYS A 2 3.53 -19.46 -0.06
N ALA A 3 3.93 -18.70 -1.08
CA ALA A 3 5.04 -17.76 -0.99
C ALA A 3 4.81 -16.66 0.07
N PHE A 4 3.60 -16.10 0.16
CA PHE A 4 3.24 -15.13 1.19
C PHE A 4 3.41 -15.71 2.59
N LYS A 5 2.83 -16.90 2.85
CA LYS A 5 2.96 -17.57 4.16
C LYS A 5 4.43 -17.89 4.48
N SER A 6 5.19 -18.32 3.48
CA SER A 6 6.63 -18.58 3.65
C SER A 6 7.42 -17.33 4.02
N ARG A 7 7.04 -16.15 3.50
CA ARG A 7 7.73 -14.89 3.77
C ARG A 7 7.29 -14.23 5.08
N TYR A 8 5.99 -14.26 5.39
CA TYR A 8 5.43 -13.49 6.50
C TYR A 8 4.92 -14.33 7.68
N GLY A 9 4.94 -15.66 7.58
CA GLY A 9 4.57 -16.57 8.68
C GLY A 9 3.06 -16.80 8.88
N PHE A 10 2.19 -16.02 8.24
CA PHE A 10 0.73 -16.16 8.32
C PHE A 10 0.07 -16.21 6.93
N LYS A 11 -1.19 -16.65 6.87
CA LYS A 11 -1.95 -16.71 5.61
C LYS A 11 -2.44 -15.29 5.24
N PRO A 12 -2.40 -14.90 3.95
CA PRO A 12 -3.01 -13.63 3.56
C PRO A 12 -4.53 -13.67 3.77
N THR A 13 -5.14 -12.53 4.09
CA THR A 13 -6.59 -12.40 4.29
C THR A 13 -7.38 -12.42 2.99
N GLY A 14 -6.71 -12.17 1.86
CA GLY A 14 -7.28 -12.23 0.52
C GLY A 14 -6.20 -12.32 -0.55
N LYS A 15 -6.62 -12.56 -1.79
CA LYS A 15 -5.76 -12.46 -2.97
C LYS A 15 -6.42 -11.49 -3.94
N TYR A 16 -5.75 -10.37 -4.20
CA TYR A 16 -6.09 -9.55 -5.34
C TYR A 16 -5.70 -10.31 -6.62
N ILE A 17 -6.69 -10.66 -7.44
CA ILE A 17 -6.50 -11.52 -8.63
C ILE A 17 -6.23 -10.73 -9.91
N ARG A 18 -6.43 -9.42 -9.88
CA ARG A 18 -6.13 -8.51 -10.99
C ARG A 18 -4.69 -8.01 -10.88
N SER A 19 -4.28 -7.21 -11.85
CA SER A 19 -3.02 -6.49 -11.85
C SER A 19 -3.22 -5.05 -11.37
N LEU A 20 -2.18 -4.51 -10.76
CA LEU A 20 -2.03 -3.07 -10.56
C LEU A 20 -1.09 -2.53 -11.66
N SER A 21 -1.33 -1.30 -12.10
CA SER A 21 -0.46 -0.53 -13.00
C SER A 21 0.85 -0.19 -12.30
N ASN A 22 1.97 -0.45 -12.96
CA ASN A 22 3.29 -0.09 -12.42
C ASN A 22 3.54 1.43 -12.45
N ASN A 23 2.82 2.20 -13.28
CA ASN A 23 3.08 3.63 -13.48
C ASN A 23 2.11 4.53 -12.69
N GLY A 24 1.22 3.94 -11.91
CA GLY A 24 0.14 4.63 -11.21
C GLY A 24 -1.26 4.24 -11.68
N GLU A 25 -2.19 4.26 -10.74
CA GLU A 25 -3.64 4.14 -10.92
C GLU A 25 -4.37 4.63 -9.66
N THR A 26 -5.69 4.67 -9.70
CA THR A 26 -6.53 4.90 -8.53
C THR A 26 -6.90 3.57 -7.88
N VAL A 27 -6.60 3.43 -6.59
CA VAL A 27 -7.04 2.30 -5.75
C VAL A 27 -8.05 2.82 -4.74
N THR A 28 -9.27 2.29 -4.81
CA THR A 28 -10.35 2.61 -3.88
C THR A 28 -10.56 1.48 -2.89
N LEU A 29 -10.64 1.81 -1.61
CA LEU A 29 -11.12 0.92 -0.55
C LEU A 29 -12.59 1.22 -0.31
N SER A 30 -13.44 0.20 -0.47
CA SER A 30 -14.89 0.34 -0.27
C SER A 30 -15.39 -0.60 0.83
N ASP A 31 -16.48 -0.23 1.48
CA ASP A 31 -17.21 -1.11 2.40
C ASP A 31 -18.00 -2.19 1.65
N ALA A 32 -18.70 -3.06 2.39
CA ALA A 32 -19.48 -4.14 1.81
C ALA A 32 -20.72 -3.68 1.02
N LEU A 33 -21.17 -2.44 1.21
CA LEU A 33 -22.27 -1.83 0.47
C LEU A 33 -21.78 -1.06 -0.76
N GLY A 34 -20.47 -0.93 -0.94
CA GLY A 34 -19.83 -0.22 -2.04
C GLY A 34 -19.56 1.25 -1.75
N ASN A 35 -19.75 1.74 -0.52
CA ASN A 35 -19.38 3.11 -0.16
C ASN A 35 -17.85 3.22 -0.10
N GLU A 36 -17.32 4.33 -0.62
CA GLU A 36 -15.89 4.62 -0.52
C GLU A 36 -15.50 4.92 0.94
N ILE A 37 -14.49 4.19 1.43
CA ILE A 37 -13.84 4.41 2.73
C ILE A 37 -12.60 5.29 2.56
N ASP A 38 -11.78 5.00 1.54
CA ASP A 38 -10.54 5.72 1.23
C ASP A 38 -10.18 5.51 -0.25
N SER A 39 -9.39 6.42 -0.81
CA SER A 39 -8.93 6.35 -2.20
C SER A 39 -7.58 7.00 -2.37
N VAL A 40 -6.73 6.39 -3.18
CA VAL A 40 -5.40 6.90 -3.52
C VAL A 40 -5.14 6.79 -5.02
N THR A 41 -4.77 7.91 -5.64
CA THR A 41 -4.23 7.94 -7.00
C THR A 41 -2.71 8.02 -6.95
N PHE A 42 -2.04 6.87 -6.89
CA PHE A 42 -0.58 6.80 -6.75
C PHE A 42 0.14 6.99 -8.09
N LYS A 43 1.44 7.31 -8.05
CA LYS A 43 2.34 7.33 -9.22
C LYS A 43 3.70 6.71 -8.86
N ASP A 44 4.46 6.34 -9.88
CA ASP A 44 5.82 5.80 -9.81
C ASP A 44 6.92 6.88 -9.74
N LYS A 45 6.53 8.15 -9.76
CA LYS A 45 7.45 9.29 -9.85
C LYS A 45 7.16 10.33 -8.77
N ALA A 46 8.16 11.21 -8.57
CA ALA A 46 8.06 12.33 -7.66
C ALA A 46 6.74 13.12 -7.84
N PRO A 47 6.10 13.55 -6.73
CA PRO A 47 6.62 13.52 -5.36
C PRO A 47 6.41 12.19 -4.61
N TRP A 48 5.94 11.12 -5.25
CA TRP A 48 5.85 9.79 -4.62
C TRP A 48 7.25 9.20 -4.37
N PRO A 49 7.44 8.44 -3.27
CA PRO A 49 8.75 7.90 -2.90
C PRO A 49 9.21 6.80 -3.86
N SER A 50 10.29 7.07 -4.62
CA SER A 50 10.82 6.14 -5.62
C SER A 50 11.42 4.87 -5.00
N GLU A 51 11.77 4.87 -3.72
CA GLU A 51 12.27 3.67 -3.05
C GLU A 51 11.21 2.59 -2.88
N ALA A 52 9.92 2.95 -2.98
CA ALA A 52 8.80 2.01 -3.04
C ALA A 52 8.55 1.48 -4.46
N ASP A 53 9.15 2.09 -5.48
CA ASP A 53 9.07 1.66 -6.88
C ASP A 53 10.15 0.61 -7.18
N GLY A 54 9.95 -0.58 -6.62
CA GLY A 54 10.85 -1.72 -6.79
C GLY A 54 11.78 -1.97 -5.61
N SER A 55 12.78 -2.83 -5.80
CA SER A 55 13.77 -3.28 -4.77
C SER A 55 13.20 -3.99 -3.52
N GLY A 56 11.88 -4.12 -3.43
CA GLY A 56 11.14 -4.88 -2.43
C GLY A 56 10.55 -4.06 -1.28
N ARG A 57 10.62 -2.73 -1.28
CA ARG A 57 9.88 -1.91 -0.30
C ARG A 57 8.44 -1.69 -0.74
N SER A 58 7.56 -1.40 0.20
CA SER A 58 6.16 -1.06 -0.08
C SER A 58 5.92 0.43 0.12
N LEU A 59 4.94 0.99 -0.59
CA LEU A 59 4.38 2.30 -0.32
C LEU A 59 3.55 2.23 0.97
N SER A 60 3.82 3.09 1.94
CA SER A 60 3.24 3.05 3.28
C SER A 60 2.73 4.41 3.71
N ARG A 61 1.44 4.46 4.06
CA ARG A 61 0.75 5.68 4.50
C ARG A 61 1.26 6.11 5.87
N VAL A 62 1.52 7.40 6.03
CA VAL A 62 2.10 8.00 7.25
C VAL A 62 1.01 8.25 8.28
N ASP A 63 -0.02 9.01 7.92
CA ASP A 63 -1.18 9.32 8.74
C ASP A 63 -2.46 8.81 8.07
N SER A 64 -2.82 7.58 8.44
CA SER A 64 -4.12 6.99 8.12
C SER A 64 -5.14 7.16 9.27
N ALA A 65 -4.70 7.59 10.45
CA ALA A 65 -5.51 7.54 11.67
C ALA A 65 -6.27 8.84 11.92
N ASN A 66 -5.74 9.98 11.47
CA ASN A 66 -6.36 11.28 11.65
C ASN A 66 -7.00 11.81 10.36
N GLY A 67 -7.25 10.94 9.38
CA GLY A 67 -7.86 11.33 8.11
C GLY A 67 -6.97 12.20 7.24
N GLY A 68 -5.64 11.97 7.24
CA GLY A 68 -4.77 12.55 6.22
C GLY A 68 -5.31 12.28 4.83
N ASP A 69 -4.92 13.04 3.81
CA ASP A 69 -5.37 12.79 2.43
C ASP A 69 -4.62 11.57 1.87
N GLY A 70 -5.32 10.65 1.21
CA GLY A 70 -4.73 9.50 0.51
C GLY A 70 -4.05 9.92 -0.79
N ASN A 71 -4.46 11.05 -1.38
CA ASN A 71 -3.92 11.58 -2.63
C ASN A 71 -2.75 12.54 -2.42
N ASP A 72 -2.48 12.96 -1.18
CA ASP A 72 -1.29 13.74 -0.83
C ASP A 72 -0.05 12.82 -0.77
N PRO A 73 0.91 12.96 -1.69
CA PRO A 73 2.10 12.10 -1.74
C PRO A 73 3.02 12.29 -0.52
N GLU A 74 2.96 13.43 0.18
CA GLU A 74 3.75 13.65 1.41
C GLU A 74 3.25 12.79 2.58
N ASN A 75 1.99 12.33 2.49
CA ASN A 75 1.42 11.35 3.41
C ASN A 75 1.85 9.91 3.11
N TRP A 76 2.82 9.69 2.21
CA TRP A 76 3.34 8.38 1.86
C TRP A 76 4.86 8.31 1.95
N LYS A 77 5.36 7.19 2.45
CA LYS A 77 6.79 6.88 2.50
C LYS A 77 7.04 5.45 2.04
N ALA A 78 8.25 5.17 1.58
CA ALA A 78 8.69 3.79 1.44
C ALA A 78 8.84 3.15 2.82
N SER A 79 8.42 1.89 2.96
CA SER A 79 8.60 1.13 4.18
C SER A 79 10.08 1.00 4.55
N ARG A 80 10.41 1.08 5.85
CA ARG A 80 11.79 0.85 6.32
C ARG A 80 12.32 -0.52 5.91
N GLU A 81 11.47 -1.54 6.12
CA GLU A 81 11.76 -2.95 5.86
C GLU A 81 11.41 -3.34 4.42
N LYS A 82 12.23 -4.18 3.78
CA LYS A 82 11.86 -4.84 2.52
C LYS A 82 10.76 -5.87 2.78
N GLY A 83 9.66 -5.78 2.04
CA GLY A 83 8.45 -6.57 2.22
C GLY A 83 7.38 -5.86 3.04
N GLY A 84 7.62 -4.62 3.48
CA GLY A 84 6.69 -3.84 4.27
C GLY A 84 6.39 -4.46 5.63
N THR A 85 5.24 -4.10 6.20
CA THR A 85 4.76 -4.59 7.50
C THR A 85 3.41 -5.31 7.44
N PRO A 86 3.23 -6.39 6.63
CA PRO A 86 1.96 -7.10 6.57
C PRO A 86 1.46 -7.55 7.96
N GLY A 87 0.19 -7.27 8.26
CA GLY A 87 -0.44 -7.62 9.53
C GLY A 87 0.00 -6.80 10.74
N ARG A 88 0.79 -5.73 10.55
CA ARG A 88 1.23 -4.80 11.60
C ARG A 88 1.04 -3.35 11.14
N LYS A 89 1.14 -2.40 12.09
CA LYS A 89 1.19 -0.96 11.79
C LYS A 89 2.39 -0.66 10.86
N ASN A 90 2.20 0.29 9.93
CA ASN A 90 3.28 0.78 9.06
C ASN A 90 4.48 1.23 9.90
N ALA A 91 5.67 0.71 9.57
CA ALA A 91 6.93 1.13 10.17
C ALA A 91 7.62 2.16 9.27
N LEU A 92 7.75 3.39 9.77
CA LEU A 92 8.28 4.57 9.08
C LEU A 92 9.63 4.99 9.66
#